data_AF-A0A512BYM0-F1
#
_entry.id   AF-A0A512BYM0-F1
#
_cell.length_a   1.000
_cell.length_b   1.000
_cell.length_c   1.000
_cell.angle_alpha   90.00
_cell.angle_beta   90.00
_cell.angle_gamma   90.00
#
_symmetry.space_group_name_H-M   'P 1'
#
loop_
_entity.id
_entity.type
_entity.pdbx_description
1 polymer ?
#
loop_
_entity_poly.entity_id
_entity_poly.type
_entity_poly.pdbx_seq_one_letter_code
_entity_poly.pdbx_strand_id
1 'polypeptide(L)'
;MAIDRPEIIGARLKALREALGHTKASTFCRLVEISDQAWNHYEHGRRRIGIDEAAKVIAKTGVSLDWIYRGVEHTLPLHIAEKLQQVRAR
;
A
#
# COMPACT_ATOMS: atom_id res chain seq x y z
N MET A 1 10.00 -8.75 -16.52
CA MET A 1 9.10 -9.13 -15.41
C MET A 1 8.17 -7.96 -15.14
N ALA A 2 6.86 -8.13 -15.20
CA ALA A 2 5.91 -7.02 -15.02
C ALA A 2 5.96 -6.48 -13.58
N ILE A 3 6.24 -5.19 -13.42
CA ILE A 3 6.44 -4.51 -12.12
C ILE A 3 5.12 -4.23 -11.38
N ASP A 4 4.00 -4.41 -12.07
CA ASP A 4 2.62 -4.13 -11.66
C ASP A 4 1.78 -5.41 -11.50
N ARG A 5 2.45 -6.57 -11.37
CA ARG A 5 1.75 -7.81 -10.99
C ARG A 5 1.05 -7.63 -9.64
N PRO A 6 -0.15 -8.20 -9.45
CA PRO A 6 -0.92 -8.07 -8.22
C PRO A 6 -0.14 -8.41 -6.95
N GLU A 7 0.73 -9.42 -6.97
CA GLU A 7 1.52 -9.86 -5.81
C GLU A 7 2.57 -8.83 -5.40
N ILE A 8 3.16 -8.15 -6.38
CA ILE A 8 4.15 -7.09 -6.14
C ILE A 8 3.46 -5.86 -5.55
N ILE A 9 2.29 -5.50 -6.09
CA ILE A 9 1.48 -4.38 -5.58
C ILE A 9 0.99 -4.70 -4.16
N GLY A 10 0.48 -5.92 -3.94
CA GLY A 10 0.02 -6.38 -2.64
C GLY A 10 1.11 -6.31 -1.58
N ALA A 11 2.33 -6.72 -1.91
CA ALA A 11 3.48 -6.59 -1.02
C ALA A 11 3.79 -5.13 -0.65
N ARG A 12 3.68 -4.19 -1.60
CA ARG A 12 3.84 -2.75 -1.30
C ARG A 12 2.73 -2.23 -0.38
N LEU A 13 1.47 -2.59 -0.65
CA LEU A 13 0.34 -2.19 0.19
C LEU A 13 0.48 -2.72 1.63
N LYS A 14 0.93 -3.97 1.78
CA LYS A 14 1.27 -4.56 3.07
C LYS A 14 2.35 -3.78 3.80
N ALA A 15 3.47 -3.49 3.11
CA ALA A 15 4.57 -2.73 3.67
C ALA A 15 4.14 -1.32 4.11
N LEU A 16 3.28 -0.65 3.33
CA LEU A 16 2.71 0.65 3.70
C LEU A 16 1.89 0.56 4.99
N ARG A 17 1.00 -0.43 5.08
CA ARG A 17 0.17 -0.67 6.27
C ARG A 17 1.03 -0.88 7.52
N GLU A 18 2.06 -1.71 7.40
CA GLU A 18 2.97 -2.02 8.50
C GLU A 18 3.85 -0.82 8.87
N ALA A 19 4.33 -0.06 7.88
CA ALA A 19 5.10 1.17 8.08
C ALA A 19 4.30 2.25 8.82
N LEU A 20 2.99 2.29 8.60
CA LEU A 20 2.07 3.17 9.32
C LEU A 20 1.67 2.63 10.70
N GLY A 21 2.21 1.50 11.13
CA GLY A 21 1.99 0.93 12.46
C GLY A 21 0.69 0.13 12.61
N HIS A 22 -0.02 -0.15 11.51
CA HIS A 22 -1.27 -0.90 11.55
C HIS A 22 -0.99 -2.41 11.47
N THR A 23 -0.84 -3.08 12.61
CA THR A 23 -0.63 -4.54 12.68
C THR A 23 -1.83 -5.34 12.18
N LYS A 24 -3.05 -4.81 12.35
CA LYS A 24 -4.30 -5.40 11.87
C LYS A 24 -4.76 -4.70 10.59
N ALA A 25 -5.05 -5.49 9.55
CA ALA A 25 -5.59 -4.99 8.29
C ALA A 25 -6.87 -4.17 8.49
N SER A 26 -7.79 -4.63 9.34
CA SER A 26 -9.08 -3.96 9.57
C SER A 26 -8.96 -2.53 10.10
N THR A 27 -7.92 -2.22 10.90
CA THR A 27 -7.66 -0.85 11.35
C THR A 27 -7.25 0.06 10.19
N PHE A 28 -6.43 -0.46 9.27
CA PHE A 28 -6.01 0.25 8.08
C PHE A 28 -7.17 0.42 7.09
N CYS A 29 -7.96 -0.63 6.86
CA CYS A 29 -9.15 -0.61 6.01
C CYS A 29 -10.12 0.52 6.41
N ARG A 30 -10.34 0.72 7.72
CA ARG A 30 -11.16 1.83 8.24
C ARG A 30 -10.56 3.20 7.93
N LEU A 31 -9.24 3.35 8.02
CA LEU A 31 -8.54 4.59 7.69
C LEU A 31 -8.72 4.94 6.20
N VAL A 32 -8.54 3.95 5.32
CA VAL A 32 -8.60 4.14 3.85
C VAL A 32 -10.00 3.98 3.26
N GLU A 33 -11.01 3.69 4.07
CA GLU A 33 -12.40 3.54 3.64
C GLU A 33 -12.57 2.46 2.54
N ILE A 34 -11.87 1.34 2.73
CA ILE A 34 -11.90 0.15 1.88
C ILE A 34 -12.42 -1.02 2.72
N SER A 35 -13.23 -1.90 2.14
CA SER A 35 -13.70 -3.09 2.87
C SER A 35 -12.57 -4.06 3.17
N ASP A 36 -12.65 -4.74 4.32
CA ASP A 36 -11.66 -5.75 4.74
C ASP A 36 -11.49 -6.85 3.68
N GLN A 37 -12.58 -7.26 3.03
CA GLN A 37 -12.54 -8.25 1.96
C GLN A 37 -11.77 -7.74 0.74
N ALA A 38 -12.06 -6.54 0.26
CA ALA A 38 -11.37 -5.97 -0.90
C ALA A 38 -9.88 -5.78 -0.62
N TRP A 39 -9.55 -5.20 0.54
CA TRP A 39 -8.17 -5.05 0.99
C TRP A 39 -7.43 -6.39 1.08
N ASN A 40 -8.07 -7.42 1.63
CA ASN A 40 -7.51 -8.77 1.70
C ASN A 40 -7.17 -9.34 0.31
N HIS A 41 -8.01 -9.10 -0.70
CA HIS A 41 -7.70 -9.49 -2.08
C HIS A 41 -6.51 -8.72 -2.67
N TYR A 42 -6.39 -7.44 -2.35
CA TYR A 42 -5.29 -6.59 -2.83
C TYR A 42 -3.96 -6.96 -2.16
N GLU A 43 -3.94 -7.05 -0.83
CA GLU A 43 -2.73 -7.31 -0.04
C GLU A 43 -2.11 -8.68 -0.37
N HIS A 44 -2.95 -9.70 -0.64
CA HIS A 44 -2.50 -11.03 -1.02
C HIS A 44 -2.27 -11.21 -2.52
N GLY A 45 -2.39 -10.14 -3.33
CA GLY A 45 -2.20 -10.21 -4.77
C GLY A 45 -3.24 -11.05 -5.51
N ARG A 46 -4.39 -11.38 -4.91
CA ARG A 46 -5.48 -12.09 -5.59
C ARG A 46 -6.17 -11.20 -6.62
N ARG A 47 -6.12 -9.88 -6.40
CA ARG A 47 -6.66 -8.87 -7.31
C ARG A 47 -5.77 -7.64 -7.25
N ARG A 48 -5.52 -7.01 -8.39
CA ARG A 48 -4.89 -5.69 -8.44
C ARG A 48 -5.84 -4.64 -7.88
N ILE A 49 -5.34 -3.76 -7.00
CA ILE A 49 -6.11 -2.60 -6.53
C ILE A 49 -6.49 -1.73 -7.74
N GLY A 50 -7.74 -1.25 -7.79
CA GLY A 50 -8.18 -0.34 -8.84
C GLY A 50 -7.70 1.09 -8.60
N ILE A 51 -7.83 1.97 -9.59
CA ILE A 51 -7.44 3.38 -9.46
C ILE A 51 -8.28 4.07 -8.38
N ASP A 52 -9.59 3.83 -8.33
CA ASP A 52 -10.48 4.47 -7.35
C ASP A 52 -10.12 4.10 -5.91
N GLU A 53 -9.84 2.82 -5.65
CA GLU A 53 -9.40 2.34 -4.33
C GLU A 53 -7.99 2.83 -3.99
N ALA A 54 -7.07 2.88 -4.97
CA ALA A 54 -5.76 3.46 -4.77
C ALA A 54 -5.85 4.97 -4.44
N ALA A 55 -6.78 5.70 -5.05
CA ALA A 55 -6.99 7.12 -4.75
C ALA A 55 -7.38 7.36 -3.28
N LYS A 56 -8.16 6.46 -2.68
CA LYS A 56 -8.46 6.53 -1.23
C LYS A 56 -7.21 6.33 -0.37
N VAL A 57 -6.37 5.35 -0.72
CA VAL A 57 -5.09 5.14 -0.03
C VAL A 57 -4.20 6.38 -0.13
N ILE A 58 -4.08 6.95 -1.33
CA ILE A 58 -3.32 8.19 -1.60
C ILE A 58 -3.86 9.32 -0.73
N ALA A 59 -5.17 9.55 -0.71
CA ALA A 59 -5.79 10.64 0.04
C ALA A 59 -5.54 10.57 1.55
N LYS A 60 -5.39 9.36 2.12
CA LYS A 60 -5.23 9.18 3.58
C LYS A 60 -3.78 9.01 4.02
N THR A 61 -2.88 8.61 3.12
CA THR A 61 -1.49 8.27 3.47
C THR A 61 -0.45 9.16 2.79
N GLY A 62 -0.83 9.86 1.72
CA GLY A 62 0.07 10.72 0.93
C GLY A 62 1.03 9.98 0.01
N VAL A 63 0.96 8.64 -0.09
CA VAL A 63 1.72 7.89 -1.11
C VAL A 63 1.24 8.26 -2.52
N SER A 64 2.03 7.94 -3.54
CA SER A 64 1.67 8.20 -4.93
C SER A 64 1.15 6.94 -5.65
N LEU A 65 0.43 7.15 -6.75
CA LEU A 65 0.02 6.08 -7.66
C LEU A 65 1.23 5.38 -8.30
N ASP A 66 2.28 6.15 -8.62
CA ASP A 66 3.53 5.66 -9.19
C ASP A 66 4.28 4.74 -8.23
N TRP A 67 4.22 5.03 -6.92
CA TRP A 67 4.78 4.14 -5.92
C TRP A 67 3.96 2.85 -5.78
N ILE A 68 2.63 2.93 -5.72
CA ILE A 68 1.75 1.75 -5.60
C ILE A 68 2.00 0.78 -6.78
N TYR A 69 1.96 1.27 -8.02
CA TYR A 69 2.06 0.40 -9.19
C TYR A 69 3.49 0.11 -9.63
N ARG A 70 4.40 1.09 -9.56
CA ARG A 70 5.74 0.97 -10.15
C ARG A 70 6.87 0.95 -9.10
N GLY A 71 6.58 1.23 -7.83
CA GLY A 71 7.57 1.23 -6.75
C GLY A 71 8.52 2.43 -6.79
N VAL A 72 8.11 3.54 -7.39
CA VAL A 72 8.95 4.72 -7.58
C VAL A 72 9.11 5.49 -6.27
N GLU A 73 10.21 5.30 -5.55
CA GLU A 73 10.38 5.78 -4.17
C GLU A 73 10.49 7.30 -4.02
N HIS A 74 11.07 8.01 -4.99
CA HIS A 74 11.23 9.47 -4.92
C HIS A 74 9.90 10.23 -4.93
N THR A 75 8.78 9.56 -5.21
CA THR A 75 7.43 10.15 -5.18
C THR A 75 6.77 10.04 -3.80
N LEU A 76 7.41 9.38 -2.83
CA LEU A 76 6.89 9.26 -1.48
C LEU A 76 7.18 10.51 -0.63
N PRO A 77 6.29 10.86 0.30
CA PRO A 77 6.65 11.77 1.39
C PRO A 77 7.81 11.20 2.20
N LEU A 78 8.77 12.06 2.58
CA LEU A 78 9.99 11.66 3.29
C LEU A 78 9.70 10.77 4.52
N HIS A 79 8.76 11.20 5.35
CA HIS A 79 8.37 10.46 6.57
C HIS A 79 7.78 9.06 6.30
N ILE A 80 7.20 8.82 5.12
CA ILE A 80 6.71 7.49 4.72
C ILE A 80 7.87 6.64 4.19
N ALA A 81 8.76 7.24 3.38
CA ALA A 81 9.93 6.56 2.87
C ALA A 81 10.82 6.03 4.01
N GLU A 82 11.06 6.83 5.04
CA GLU A 82 11.82 6.44 6.24
C GLU A 82 11.17 5.26 6.97
N LYS A 83 9.85 5.30 7.19
CA LYS A 83 9.11 4.21 7.85
C LYS A 83 9.13 2.92 7.03
N LEU A 84 9.02 3.01 5.70
CA LEU A 84 9.11 1.86 4.81
C LEU A 84 10.50 1.22 4.83
N GLN A 85 11.56 2.03 4.89
CA GLN A 85 12.93 1.51 5.04
C GLN A 85 13.09 0.74 6.36
N GLN A 86 12.52 1.24 7.47
CA GLN A 86 12.56 0.55 8.76
C GLN A 86 11.84 -0.81 8.72
N VAL A 87 10.72 -0.92 8.02
CA VAL A 87 9.98 -2.19 7.88
C VAL A 87 10.76 -3.20 7.05
N ARG A 88 11.42 -2.75 5.97
CA ARG A 88 12.17 -3.65 5.06
C ARG A 88 13.51 -4.11 5.62
N ALA A 89 14.07 -3.39 6.59
CA ALA A 89 15.30 -3.76 7.28
C ALA A 89 15.09 -4.81 8.38
N ARG A 90 13.84 -5.16 8.68
CA ARG A 90 13.46 -6.23 9.63
C ARG A 90 13.24 -7.55 8.91
#